data_AF-A0AAE7AM35-F1
#
_entry.id   AF-A0AAE7AM35-F1
#
_cell.length_a   1.000
_cell.length_b   1.000
_cell.length_c   1.000
_cell.angle_alpha   90.00
_cell.angle_beta   90.00
_cell.angle_gamma   90.00
#
_symmetry.space_group_name_H-M   'P 1'
#
loop_
_entity.id
_entity.type
_entity.pdbx_description
1 polymer ?
#
loop_
_entity_poly.entity_id
_entity_poly.type
_entity_poly.pdbx_seq_one_letter_code
_entity_poly.pdbx_strand_id
1 'polypeptide(L)'
;MCASICCAIRAILGKKGGRDVDFDLFPSGSAVVSEQVAVPGETVMKQGVAQGDGHVPLDPCLRYAMGVRTVVIERKSEMKAKVSWVEGMKFVGESESGHQVTLDGANPGEGASPMEMILLAVGGCSSIDVVSILEKARQSVTACHVELEGERADSVPRVFEKIHLKFVVTGKGLAEKQVARAVDLSMEKYCSVSLMLEKAVEITHSYQILEA
;
A
#
# COMPACT_ATOMS: atom_id res chain seq x y z
N MET A 1 42.86 -4.27 30.22
CA MET A 1 41.55 -4.98 30.32
C MET A 1 40.74 -4.81 29.04
N CYS A 2 41.25 -5.30 27.90
CA CYS A 2 40.57 -5.21 26.59
C CYS A 2 40.73 -6.53 25.81
N ALA A 3 40.52 -7.66 26.50
CA ALA A 3 40.73 -9.01 25.93
C ALA A 3 39.54 -9.96 26.10
N SER A 4 38.44 -9.57 26.76
CA SER A 4 37.29 -10.46 27.01
C SER A 4 36.08 -10.27 26.09
N ILE A 5 35.99 -9.19 25.31
CA ILE A 5 34.78 -8.92 24.50
C ILE A 5 34.90 -9.49 23.07
N CYS A 6 36.11 -9.57 22.49
CA CYS A 6 36.31 -10.17 21.16
C CYS A 6 36.11 -11.70 21.13
N CYS A 7 36.20 -12.41 22.27
CA CYS A 7 35.96 -13.86 22.29
C CYS A 7 34.47 -14.25 22.28
N ALA A 8 33.57 -13.38 22.77
CA ALA A 8 32.14 -13.72 22.87
C ALA A 8 31.43 -13.71 21.50
N ILE A 9 31.88 -12.87 20.56
CA ILE A 9 31.23 -12.73 19.24
C ILE A 9 31.61 -13.87 18.29
N ARG A 10 32.77 -14.50 18.50
CA ARG A 10 33.26 -15.59 17.63
C ARG A 10 32.60 -16.95 17.88
N ALA A 11 31.82 -17.09 18.96
CA ALA A 11 31.12 -18.33 19.30
C ALA A 11 29.72 -18.46 18.66
N ILE A 12 29.14 -17.37 18.13
CA ILE A 12 27.76 -17.38 17.62
C ILE A 12 27.71 -17.58 16.09
N LEU A 13 28.76 -17.24 15.34
CA LEU A 13 28.74 -17.23 13.86
C LEU A 13 29.33 -18.50 13.20
N GLY A 14 29.30 -19.63 13.89
CA GLY A 14 29.92 -20.87 13.42
C GLY A 14 28.93 -22.03 13.20
N LYS A 15 28.04 -21.96 12.20
CA LYS A 15 27.52 -23.08 11.37
C LYS A 15 26.13 -22.79 10.76
N LYS A 16 26.09 -22.65 9.43
CA LYS A 16 25.10 -23.14 8.45
C LYS A 16 25.40 -22.34 7.15
N GLY A 17 25.91 -22.92 6.07
CA GLY A 17 25.44 -24.13 5.38
C GLY A 17 24.59 -23.66 4.21
N GLY A 18 25.16 -23.71 3.00
CA GLY A 18 24.77 -22.93 1.82
C GLY A 18 23.39 -23.21 1.20
N ARG A 19 22.97 -22.26 0.37
CA ARG A 19 22.28 -22.45 -0.92
C ARG A 19 22.28 -21.12 -1.68
N ASP A 20 22.84 -21.17 -2.88
CA ASP A 20 22.97 -20.07 -3.83
C ASP A 20 21.60 -19.61 -4.35
N VAL A 21 21.39 -18.30 -4.39
CA VAL A 21 20.41 -17.64 -5.27
C VAL A 21 21.04 -16.35 -5.77
N ASP A 22 21.34 -16.33 -7.07
CA ASP A 22 21.84 -15.20 -7.83
C ASP A 22 20.94 -13.97 -7.62
N PHE A 23 21.55 -12.87 -7.19
CA PHE A 23 20.92 -11.57 -7.04
C PHE A 23 21.48 -10.65 -8.11
N ASP A 24 20.81 -10.59 -9.26
CA ASP A 24 21.11 -9.64 -10.31
C ASP A 24 20.99 -8.21 -9.77
N LEU A 25 22.11 -7.51 -9.86
CA LEU A 25 22.30 -6.11 -9.50
C LEU A 25 21.48 -5.19 -10.42
N PHE A 26 20.56 -4.41 -9.83
CA PHE A 26 20.22 -3.09 -10.35
C PHE A 26 20.24 -2.05 -9.21
N PRO A 27 20.82 -0.85 -9.43
CA PRO A 27 21.10 0.11 -8.38
C PRO A 27 19.99 1.16 -8.29
N SER A 28 19.30 1.22 -7.15
CA SER A 28 18.79 2.46 -6.51
C SER A 28 17.86 2.10 -5.36
N GLY A 29 18.13 2.69 -4.19
CA GLY A 29 17.14 2.81 -3.11
C GLY A 29 17.24 1.77 -2.00
N SER A 30 18.06 2.09 -1.01
CA SER A 30 17.82 1.83 0.43
C SER A 30 17.59 0.37 0.86
N ALA A 31 18.67 -0.27 1.32
CA ALA A 31 18.60 -1.50 2.09
C ALA A 31 17.85 -1.27 3.42
N VAL A 32 16.76 -2.00 3.62
CA VAL A 32 16.12 -2.18 4.93
C VAL A 32 16.96 -3.21 5.69
N VAL A 33 17.67 -2.77 6.72
CA VAL A 33 18.32 -3.68 7.68
C VAL A 33 17.21 -4.29 8.54
N SER A 34 16.74 -5.48 8.14
CA SER A 34 15.89 -6.31 8.97
C SER A 34 16.79 -7.19 9.83
N GLU A 35 17.19 -6.70 11.01
CA GLU A 35 17.75 -7.56 12.04
C GLU A 35 16.61 -8.04 12.95
N GLN A 36 16.04 -9.19 12.58
CA GLN A 36 15.18 -9.96 13.46
C GLN A 36 16.05 -10.56 14.57
N VAL A 37 16.05 -9.96 15.76
CA VAL A 37 16.45 -10.67 16.99
C VAL A 37 15.17 -11.09 17.70
N ALA A 38 14.79 -12.34 17.47
CA ALA A 38 13.87 -13.05 18.34
C ALA A 38 14.55 -13.26 19.70
N VAL A 39 13.92 -12.78 20.78
CA VAL A 39 14.28 -13.13 22.15
C VAL A 39 13.19 -14.05 22.70
N PRO A 40 13.52 -15.25 23.21
CA PRO A 40 12.54 -16.16 23.80
C PRO A 40 12.34 -15.88 25.29
N GLY A 41 11.09 -15.85 25.74
CA GLY A 41 10.70 -15.95 27.16
C GLY A 41 9.92 -14.76 27.71
N GLU A 42 8.62 -14.97 27.94
CA GLU A 42 7.69 -14.32 28.89
C GLU A 42 8.02 -12.87 29.36
N THR A 43 7.14 -11.87 29.24
CA THR A 43 5.85 -11.79 29.95
C THR A 43 5.10 -10.52 29.50
N VAL A 44 3.81 -10.65 29.17
CA VAL A 44 2.72 -9.65 29.24
C VAL A 44 3.11 -8.17 29.01
N MET A 45 2.86 -7.65 27.80
CA MET A 45 2.76 -6.21 27.55
C MET A 45 1.29 -5.79 27.56
N LYS A 46 0.88 -5.16 28.67
CA LYS A 46 -0.35 -4.38 28.77
C LYS A 46 -0.30 -3.26 27.74
N GLN A 47 -1.36 -3.10 26.95
CA GLN A 47 -1.60 -1.91 26.16
C GLN A 47 -1.71 -0.70 27.10
N GLY A 48 -0.75 0.21 27.01
CA GLY A 48 -0.79 1.52 27.65
C GLY A 48 -0.63 2.58 26.57
N VAL A 49 -1.67 3.40 26.38
CA VAL A 49 -1.60 4.63 25.59
C VAL A 49 -0.79 5.63 26.41
N ALA A 50 0.45 5.90 26.02
CA ALA A 50 1.24 6.98 26.56
C ALA A 50 1.13 8.19 25.62
N GLN A 51 0.23 9.12 25.95
CA GLN A 51 0.35 10.51 25.51
C GLN A 51 1.50 11.13 26.32
N GLY A 52 2.66 11.27 25.69
CA GLY A 52 3.84 11.89 26.26
C GLY A 52 4.85 12.13 25.16
N ASP A 53 5.33 13.36 25.07
CA ASP A 53 6.19 13.87 24.01
C ASP A 53 7.38 12.93 23.74
N GLY A 54 7.58 12.59 22.47
CA GLY A 54 8.46 11.53 22.01
C GLY A 54 9.94 11.69 22.37
N HIS A 55 10.29 11.23 23.57
CA HIS A 55 11.66 10.95 23.95
C HIS A 55 11.74 9.58 24.61
N VAL A 56 12.07 8.55 23.84
CA VAL A 56 12.43 7.24 24.41
C VAL A 56 13.87 7.34 24.89
N PRO A 57 14.17 7.21 26.20
CA PRO A 57 15.54 7.21 26.66
C PRO A 57 16.21 5.90 26.24
N LEU A 58 17.05 5.96 25.22
CA LEU A 58 17.96 4.87 24.86
C LEU A 58 18.99 4.67 25.98
N ASP A 59 19.26 3.41 26.30
CA ASP A 59 20.30 2.97 27.22
C ASP A 59 21.66 3.67 26.89
N PRO A 60 22.33 4.33 27.86
CA PRO A 60 23.52 5.13 27.62
C PRO A 60 24.65 4.40 26.87
N CYS A 61 24.74 3.07 26.98
CA CYS A 61 25.75 2.28 26.28
C CYS A 61 25.53 2.19 24.76
N LEU A 62 24.28 2.17 24.28
CA LEU A 62 23.98 2.05 22.84
C LEU A 62 24.24 3.36 22.10
N ARG A 63 24.06 4.50 22.78
CA ARG A 63 24.36 5.84 22.23
C ARG A 63 25.85 6.03 21.92
N TYR A 64 26.74 5.40 22.68
CA TYR A 64 28.19 5.56 22.51
C TYR A 64 28.75 4.69 21.37
N ALA A 65 28.18 3.51 21.13
CA ALA A 65 28.70 2.56 20.14
C ALA A 65 28.38 2.93 18.68
N MET A 66 27.28 3.63 18.41
CA MET A 66 26.78 3.85 17.04
C MET A 66 27.01 5.27 16.48
N GLY A 67 27.50 6.24 17.28
CA GLY A 67 27.76 7.61 16.78
C GLY A 67 26.54 8.39 16.25
N VAL A 68 25.33 7.83 16.34
CA VAL A 68 24.08 8.45 15.90
C VAL A 68 23.56 9.34 17.01
N ARG A 69 23.68 10.67 16.86
CA ARG A 69 23.18 11.64 17.86
C ARG A 69 21.66 11.78 17.86
N THR A 70 21.00 11.48 16.73
CA THR A 70 19.55 11.57 16.59
C THR A 70 19.11 10.60 15.49
N VAL A 71 18.21 9.67 15.82
CA VAL A 71 17.38 9.02 14.80
C VAL A 71 16.26 10.01 14.51
N VAL A 72 16.33 10.70 13.38
CA VAL A 72 15.18 11.44 12.87
C VAL A 72 14.20 10.40 12.38
N ILE A 73 13.20 10.09 13.21
CA ILE A 73 12.02 9.34 12.75
C ILE A 73 11.27 10.32 11.85
N GLU A 74 11.46 10.21 10.54
CA GLU A 74 10.66 10.95 9.57
C GLU A 74 9.19 10.61 9.84
N ARG A 75 8.43 11.61 10.30
CA ARG A 75 7.00 11.44 10.55
C ARG A 75 6.33 11.10 9.21
N LYS A 76 5.67 9.94 9.21
CA LYS A 76 4.64 9.50 8.26
C LYS A 76 3.92 10.71 7.66
N SER A 77 3.90 10.81 6.33
CA SER A 77 3.11 11.84 5.64
C SER A 77 1.66 11.75 6.09
N GLU A 78 1.16 12.81 6.72
CA GLU A 78 -0.23 12.90 7.16
C GLU A 78 -1.07 13.46 6.02
N MET A 79 -1.87 12.61 5.36
CA MET A 79 -2.82 13.06 4.35
C MET A 79 -4.06 13.66 5.03
N LYS A 80 -4.47 14.88 4.62
CA LYS A 80 -5.66 15.56 5.17
C LYS A 80 -6.75 15.71 4.13
N ALA A 81 -8.00 15.53 4.54
CA ALA A 81 -9.18 15.82 3.73
C ALA A 81 -10.26 16.44 4.61
N LYS A 82 -11.05 17.34 4.03
CA LYS A 82 -12.17 17.99 4.71
C LYS A 82 -13.45 17.70 3.95
N VAL A 83 -14.52 17.33 4.64
CA VAL A 83 -15.85 17.19 4.02
C VAL A 83 -16.77 18.22 4.65
N SER A 84 -17.40 19.06 3.82
CA SER A 84 -18.32 20.11 4.25
C SER A 84 -19.72 19.80 3.72
N TRP A 85 -20.71 19.91 4.60
CA TRP A 85 -22.12 19.83 4.19
C TRP A 85 -22.51 21.09 3.44
N VAL A 86 -23.26 20.93 2.36
CA VAL A 86 -23.76 22.05 1.54
C VAL A 86 -25.27 22.22 1.77
N GLU A 87 -26.05 21.25 1.32
CA GLU A 87 -27.51 21.25 1.40
C GLU A 87 -28.05 19.83 1.23
N GLY A 88 -29.25 19.54 1.74
CA GLY A 88 -29.85 18.20 1.61
C GLY A 88 -28.90 17.08 2.03
N MET A 89 -28.68 16.12 1.14
CA MET A 89 -27.73 15.01 1.28
C MET A 89 -26.42 15.23 0.49
N LYS A 90 -26.14 16.47 0.10
CA LYS A 90 -24.98 16.87 -0.69
C LYS A 90 -23.85 17.39 0.19
N PHE A 91 -22.65 16.87 -0.08
CA PHE A 91 -21.41 17.19 0.59
C PHE A 91 -20.34 17.53 -0.43
N VAL A 92 -19.38 18.36 -0.04
CA VAL A 92 -18.18 18.65 -0.84
C VAL A 92 -16.95 18.23 -0.04
N GLY A 93 -16.18 17.31 -0.61
CA GLY A 93 -14.88 16.89 -0.11
C GLY A 93 -13.78 17.72 -0.73
N GLU A 94 -12.89 18.28 0.10
CA GLU A 94 -11.67 18.97 -0.31
C GLU A 94 -10.47 18.10 0.06
N SER A 95 -9.66 17.76 -0.94
CA SER A 95 -8.41 17.02 -0.78
C SER A 95 -7.26 17.95 -0.42
N GLU A 96 -6.19 17.42 0.18
CA GLU A 96 -4.97 18.18 0.47
C GLU A 96 -4.32 18.79 -0.78
N SER A 97 -4.55 18.20 -1.95
CA SER A 97 -4.09 18.73 -3.24
C SER A 97 -4.94 19.92 -3.74
N GLY A 98 -5.94 20.35 -2.98
CA GLY A 98 -6.82 21.48 -3.31
C GLY A 98 -7.95 21.15 -4.27
N HIS A 99 -8.15 19.87 -4.62
CA HIS A 99 -9.24 19.43 -5.49
C HIS A 99 -10.50 19.19 -4.68
N GLN A 100 -11.64 19.59 -5.25
CA GLN A 100 -12.96 19.41 -4.67
C GLN A 100 -13.71 18.29 -5.39
N VAL A 101 -14.42 17.45 -4.63
CA VAL A 101 -15.29 16.38 -5.12
C VAL A 101 -16.68 16.53 -4.51
N THR A 102 -17.72 16.38 -5.32
CA THR A 102 -19.11 16.42 -4.85
C THR A 102 -19.58 15.01 -4.53
N LEU A 103 -20.09 14.83 -3.32
CA LEU A 103 -20.64 13.59 -2.80
C LEU A 103 -22.14 13.79 -2.55
N ASP A 104 -22.98 12.92 -3.10
CA ASP A 104 -24.43 13.00 -2.89
C ASP A 104 -25.00 11.66 -2.40
N GLY A 105 -25.77 11.70 -1.31
CA GLY A 105 -26.47 10.54 -0.78
C GLY A 105 -27.78 10.23 -1.49
N ALA A 106 -28.32 11.14 -2.30
CA ALA A 106 -29.51 10.90 -3.11
C ALA A 106 -29.15 10.17 -4.41
N ASN A 107 -30.00 9.26 -4.88
CA ASN A 107 -29.81 8.57 -6.16
C ASN A 107 -31.13 8.59 -6.97
N PRO A 108 -31.19 9.24 -8.15
CA PRO A 108 -30.14 10.04 -8.76
C PRO A 108 -29.89 11.36 -7.99
N GLY A 109 -28.62 11.67 -7.75
CA GLY A 109 -28.16 12.90 -7.10
C GLY A 109 -27.37 13.78 -8.06
N GLU A 110 -26.90 14.93 -7.58
CA GLU A 110 -26.03 15.85 -8.33
C GLU A 110 -24.54 15.45 -8.28
N GLY A 111 -24.21 14.42 -7.50
CA GLY A 111 -22.86 13.88 -7.34
C GLY A 111 -22.87 12.37 -7.19
N ALA A 112 -21.68 11.77 -7.20
CA ALA A 112 -21.56 10.35 -6.96
C ALA A 112 -21.82 10.03 -5.48
N SER A 113 -22.41 8.88 -5.23
CA SER A 113 -22.56 8.40 -3.86
C SER A 113 -21.19 8.07 -3.25
N PRO A 114 -21.04 8.22 -1.91
CA PRO A 114 -19.80 7.83 -1.24
C PRO A 114 -19.37 6.38 -1.53
N MET A 115 -20.34 5.48 -1.76
CA MET A 115 -20.07 4.09 -2.11
C MET A 115 -19.53 3.94 -3.53
N GLU A 116 -20.09 4.65 -4.51
CA GLU A 116 -19.57 4.69 -5.88
C GLU A 116 -18.17 5.32 -5.91
N MET A 117 -17.91 6.31 -5.06
CA MET A 117 -16.58 6.91 -4.93
C MET A 117 -15.53 5.93 -4.40
N ILE A 118 -15.92 5.00 -3.52
CA ILE A 118 -15.00 3.92 -3.10
C ILE A 118 -14.68 3.00 -4.29
N LEU A 119 -15.68 2.61 -5.09
CA LEU A 119 -15.43 1.80 -6.30
C LEU A 119 -14.48 2.51 -7.26
N LEU A 120 -14.75 3.79 -7.55
CA LEU A 120 -13.89 4.61 -8.41
C LEU A 120 -12.48 4.77 -7.84
N ALA A 121 -12.33 4.88 -6.52
CA ALA A 121 -11.02 4.96 -5.88
C ALA A 121 -10.21 3.68 -6.07
N VAL A 122 -10.83 2.49 -5.98
CA VAL A 122 -10.15 1.21 -6.25
C VAL A 122 -9.75 1.14 -7.71
N GLY A 123 -10.68 1.37 -8.64
CA GLY A 123 -10.39 1.32 -10.07
C GLY A 123 -9.33 2.32 -10.49
N GLY A 124 -9.36 3.53 -9.93
CA GLY A 124 -8.36 4.57 -10.17
C GLY A 124 -6.98 4.19 -9.65
N CYS A 125 -6.88 3.74 -8.39
CA CYS A 125 -5.60 3.33 -7.81
C CYS A 125 -4.98 2.17 -8.61
N SER A 126 -5.76 1.15 -8.97
CA SER A 126 -5.24 0.02 -9.76
C SER A 126 -4.87 0.43 -11.19
N SER A 127 -5.65 1.31 -11.83
CA SER A 127 -5.36 1.79 -13.18
C SER A 127 -4.03 2.54 -13.26
N ILE A 128 -3.73 3.38 -12.26
CA ILE A 128 -2.47 4.14 -12.18
C ILE A 128 -1.28 3.18 -12.14
N ASP A 129 -1.36 2.12 -11.33
CA ASP A 129 -0.31 1.11 -11.22
C ASP A 129 -0.12 0.35 -12.55
N VAL A 130 -1.21 -0.11 -13.16
CA VAL A 130 -1.17 -0.85 -14.43
C VAL A 130 -0.52 -0.02 -15.54
N VAL A 131 -0.96 1.24 -15.71
CA VAL A 131 -0.37 2.15 -16.70
C VAL A 131 1.11 2.39 -16.40
N SER A 132 1.47 2.67 -15.13
CA SER A 132 2.86 2.90 -14.74
C SER A 132 3.76 1.68 -15.02
N ILE A 133 3.28 0.46 -14.77
CA ILE A 133 4.03 -0.78 -15.03
C ILE A 133 4.21 -0.99 -16.53
N LEU A 134 3.15 -0.79 -17.33
CA LEU A 134 3.20 -0.97 -18.78
C LEU A 134 4.11 0.05 -19.48
N GLU A 135 4.08 1.31 -19.04
CA GLU A 135 5.00 2.35 -19.51
C GLU A 135 6.46 2.01 -19.19
N LYS A 136 6.74 1.53 -17.96
CA LYS A 136 8.08 1.05 -17.56
C LYS A 136 8.52 -0.16 -18.39
N ALA A 137 7.59 -1.03 -18.76
CA ALA A 137 7.83 -2.17 -19.65
C ALA A 137 7.93 -1.78 -21.14
N ARG A 138 7.93 -0.47 -21.46
CA ARG A 138 8.03 0.09 -22.81
C ARG A 138 6.94 -0.42 -23.77
N GLN A 139 5.75 -0.70 -23.23
CA GLN A 139 4.58 -1.09 -24.03
C GLN A 139 3.86 0.17 -24.54
N SER A 140 3.41 0.15 -25.79
CA SER A 140 2.66 1.26 -26.40
C SER A 140 1.18 1.24 -26.03
N VAL A 141 0.85 1.65 -24.81
CA VAL A 141 -0.53 1.82 -24.33
C VAL A 141 -1.09 3.16 -24.83
N THR A 142 -2.32 3.15 -25.32
CA THR A 142 -3.04 4.34 -25.83
C THR A 142 -4.21 4.72 -24.92
N ALA A 143 -4.90 3.73 -24.35
CA ALA A 143 -5.95 3.97 -23.38
C ALA A 143 -6.01 2.83 -22.36
N CYS A 144 -6.42 3.16 -21.14
CA CYS A 144 -6.71 2.19 -20.09
C CYS A 144 -7.96 2.67 -19.37
N HIS A 145 -8.98 1.81 -19.30
CA HIS A 145 -10.14 2.03 -18.45
C HIS A 145 -10.51 0.75 -17.73
N VAL A 146 -11.23 0.89 -16.63
CA VAL A 146 -11.65 -0.24 -15.80
C VAL A 146 -13.16 -0.20 -15.65
N GLU A 147 -13.80 -1.30 -16.01
CA GLU A 147 -15.20 -1.53 -15.73
C GLU A 147 -15.30 -2.15 -14.32
N LEU A 148 -16.12 -1.54 -13.47
CA LEU A 148 -16.24 -1.88 -12.06
C LEU A 148 -17.66 -2.35 -11.78
N GLU A 149 -17.79 -3.54 -11.22
CA GLU A 149 -19.06 -4.10 -10.76
C GLU A 149 -18.96 -4.37 -9.27
N GLY A 150 -19.92 -3.87 -8.48
CA GLY A 150 -19.94 -4.03 -7.03
C GLY A 150 -21.28 -4.61 -6.57
N GLU A 151 -21.24 -5.81 -5.99
CA GLU A 151 -22.39 -6.44 -5.34
C GLU A 151 -22.44 -6.01 -3.87
N ARG A 152 -23.63 -5.61 -3.40
CA ARG A 152 -23.84 -5.09 -2.05
C ARG A 152 -24.75 -6.02 -1.27
N ALA A 153 -24.47 -6.17 0.02
CA ALA A 153 -25.32 -6.92 0.95
C ALA A 153 -26.72 -6.29 1.06
N ASP A 154 -27.74 -7.14 1.12
CA ASP A 154 -29.14 -6.72 1.31
C ASP A 154 -29.41 -6.22 2.73
N SER A 155 -28.66 -6.74 3.72
CA SER A 155 -28.79 -6.39 5.14
C SER A 155 -28.00 -5.14 5.53
N VAL A 156 -28.45 -4.43 6.57
CA VAL A 156 -27.69 -3.32 7.16
C VAL A 156 -26.61 -3.89 8.11
N PRO A 157 -25.33 -3.49 8.00
CA PRO A 157 -24.76 -2.51 7.06
C PRO A 157 -24.60 -3.04 5.63
N ARG A 158 -25.05 -2.24 4.63
CA ARG A 158 -24.99 -2.57 3.19
C ARG A 158 -23.59 -2.40 2.62
N VAL A 159 -22.66 -3.23 3.10
CA VAL A 159 -21.27 -3.32 2.64
C VAL A 159 -21.19 -3.98 1.27
N PHE A 160 -20.05 -3.84 0.59
CA PHE A 160 -19.78 -4.63 -0.61
C PHE A 160 -19.45 -6.06 -0.23
N GLU A 161 -20.05 -7.04 -0.90
CA GLU A 161 -19.71 -8.46 -0.75
C GLU A 161 -18.69 -8.87 -1.81
N LYS A 162 -18.91 -8.44 -3.05
CA LYS A 162 -18.04 -8.74 -4.19
C LYS A 162 -17.77 -7.50 -5.01
N ILE A 163 -16.54 -7.37 -5.49
CA ILE A 163 -16.15 -6.36 -6.47
C ILE A 163 -15.44 -7.07 -7.62
N HIS A 164 -15.90 -6.85 -8.85
CA HIS A 164 -15.25 -7.30 -10.06
C HIS A 164 -14.62 -6.10 -10.79
N LEU A 165 -13.32 -6.19 -11.08
CA LEU A 165 -12.58 -5.20 -11.85
C LEU A 165 -12.20 -5.80 -13.19
N LYS A 166 -12.73 -5.24 -14.28
CA LYS A 166 -12.36 -5.63 -15.64
C LYS A 166 -11.49 -4.54 -16.27
N PHE A 167 -10.21 -4.83 -16.42
CA PHE A 167 -9.23 -3.92 -17.01
C PHE A 167 -9.29 -4.02 -18.54
N VAL A 168 -9.62 -2.92 -19.20
CA VAL A 168 -9.61 -2.82 -20.67
C VAL A 168 -8.45 -1.94 -21.10
N VAL A 169 -7.40 -2.57 -21.63
CA VAL A 169 -6.17 -1.92 -22.04
C VAL A 169 -6.09 -1.89 -23.57
N THR A 170 -6.01 -0.69 -24.12
CA THR A 170 -5.92 -0.46 -25.57
C THR A 170 -4.52 0.00 -25.95
N GLY A 171 -3.92 -0.61 -26.96
CA GLY A 171 -2.59 -0.23 -27.43
C GLY A 171 -2.12 -0.98 -28.67
N LYS A 172 -0.87 -0.72 -29.07
CA LYS A 172 -0.25 -1.32 -30.27
C LYS A 172 0.75 -2.39 -29.86
N GLY A 173 0.60 -3.60 -30.39
CA GLY A 173 1.55 -4.70 -30.15
C GLY A 173 1.74 -5.05 -28.66
N LEU A 174 0.67 -4.94 -27.86
CA LEU A 174 0.74 -5.20 -26.42
C LEU A 174 1.01 -6.69 -26.17
N ALA A 175 2.08 -6.97 -25.41
CA ALA A 175 2.37 -8.32 -24.99
C ALA A 175 1.41 -8.74 -23.86
N GLU A 176 0.56 -9.73 -24.13
CA GLU A 176 -0.43 -10.25 -23.16
C GLU A 176 0.20 -10.63 -21.82
N LYS A 177 1.38 -11.28 -21.84
CA LYS A 177 2.12 -11.64 -20.62
C LYS A 177 2.50 -10.44 -19.75
N GLN A 178 2.79 -9.29 -20.37
CA GLN A 178 3.13 -8.08 -19.64
C GLN A 178 1.87 -7.43 -19.05
N VAL A 179 0.76 -7.44 -19.79
CA VAL A 179 -0.53 -6.94 -19.30
C VAL A 179 -1.04 -7.77 -18.13
N ALA A 180 -1.07 -9.10 -18.27
CA ALA A 180 -1.47 -10.01 -17.20
C ALA A 180 -0.64 -9.78 -15.94
N ARG A 181 0.70 -9.75 -16.09
CA ARG A 181 1.61 -9.49 -14.98
C ARG A 181 1.40 -8.11 -14.34
N ALA A 182 1.11 -7.07 -15.11
CA ALA A 182 0.87 -5.74 -14.59
C ALA A 182 -0.39 -5.68 -13.73
N VAL A 183 -1.47 -6.34 -14.18
CA VAL A 183 -2.73 -6.45 -13.43
C VAL A 183 -2.53 -7.25 -12.14
N ASP A 184 -1.88 -8.42 -12.20
CA ASP A 184 -1.63 -9.24 -11.02
C ASP A 184 -0.78 -8.50 -9.98
N LEU A 185 0.27 -7.79 -10.43
CA LEU A 185 1.10 -6.99 -9.54
C LEU A 185 0.33 -5.83 -8.89
N SER A 186 -0.57 -5.18 -9.63
CA SER A 186 -1.38 -4.09 -9.09
C SER A 186 -2.31 -4.61 -7.98
N MET A 187 -3.00 -5.72 -8.22
CA MET A 187 -3.97 -6.26 -7.26
C MET A 187 -3.32 -6.88 -6.02
N GLU A 188 -2.17 -7.54 -6.16
CA GLU A 188 -1.53 -8.25 -5.04
C GLU A 188 -0.53 -7.40 -4.24
N LYS A 189 0.06 -6.35 -4.83
CA LYS A 189 1.23 -5.68 -4.21
C LYS A 189 1.17 -4.17 -4.15
N TYR A 190 0.63 -3.50 -5.17
CA TYR A 190 0.79 -2.04 -5.28
C TYR A 190 -0.46 -1.26 -4.89
N CYS A 191 -1.65 -1.74 -5.27
CA CYS A 191 -2.88 -1.00 -5.05
C CYS A 191 -3.25 -1.00 -3.56
N SER A 192 -2.84 0.07 -2.88
CA SER A 192 -3.06 0.24 -1.44
C SER A 192 -4.55 0.24 -1.08
N VAL A 193 -5.40 0.75 -1.98
CA VAL A 193 -6.86 0.76 -1.79
C VAL A 193 -7.44 -0.66 -1.86
N SER A 194 -7.02 -1.46 -2.85
CA SER A 194 -7.47 -2.85 -2.99
C SER A 194 -7.05 -3.69 -1.78
N LEU A 195 -5.78 -3.60 -1.36
CA LEU A 195 -5.24 -4.33 -0.20
C LEU A 195 -5.94 -3.99 1.12
N MET A 196 -6.49 -2.78 1.24
CA MET A 196 -7.29 -2.40 2.41
C MET A 196 -8.68 -3.06 2.40
N LEU A 197 -9.29 -3.20 1.22
CA LEU A 197 -10.64 -3.73 1.04
C LEU A 197 -10.69 -5.27 0.98
N GLU A 198 -9.61 -5.92 0.55
CA GLU A 198 -9.50 -7.39 0.44
C GLU A 198 -9.81 -8.12 1.76
N LYS A 199 -9.65 -7.44 2.91
CA LYS A 199 -9.99 -8.00 4.23
C LYS A 199 -11.48 -8.13 4.49
N ALA A 200 -12.31 -7.41 3.73
CA ALA A 200 -13.75 -7.30 3.97
C ALA A 200 -14.59 -7.68 2.75
N VAL A 201 -14.02 -7.70 1.55
CA VAL A 201 -14.72 -7.87 0.27
C VAL A 201 -13.97 -8.86 -0.60
N GLU A 202 -14.69 -9.73 -1.30
CA GLU A 202 -14.11 -10.60 -2.32
C GLU A 202 -13.84 -9.77 -3.58
N ILE A 203 -12.56 -9.57 -3.90
CA ILE A 203 -12.14 -8.81 -5.08
C ILE A 203 -11.70 -9.79 -6.16
N THR A 204 -12.31 -9.66 -7.34
CA THR A 204 -11.94 -10.44 -8.53
C THR A 204 -11.52 -9.51 -9.64
N HIS A 205 -10.58 -9.94 -10.48
CA HIS A 205 -10.10 -9.16 -11.61
C HIS A 205 -10.11 -9.95 -12.91
N SER A 206 -10.36 -9.26 -14.00
CA SER A 206 -10.21 -9.77 -15.36
C SER A 206 -9.53 -8.70 -16.23
N TYR A 207 -8.95 -9.10 -17.35
CA TYR A 207 -8.36 -8.14 -18.29
C TYR A 207 -8.76 -8.47 -19.72
N GLN A 208 -8.83 -7.42 -20.54
CA GLN A 208 -9.10 -7.47 -21.96
C GLN A 208 -8.11 -6.53 -22.67
N ILE A 209 -7.52 -7.02 -23.75
CA ILE A 209 -6.60 -6.25 -24.58
C ILE A 209 -7.33 -5.88 -25.87
N LEU A 210 -7.33 -4.59 -26.20
CA LEU A 210 -7.84 -4.06 -27.44
C LEU A 210 -6.69 -3.51 -28.29
N GLU A 211 -6.75 -3.76 -29.58
CA GLU A 211 -5.75 -3.25 -30.54
C GLU A 211 -6.16 -1.85 -31.03
N ALA A 212 -5.17 -0.94 -31.13
CA ALA A 212 -5.35 0.49 -31.42
C ALA A 212 -4.93 0.90 -32.84
#